data_AF-A0AAV9USV8-F1
#
_entry.id   AF-A0AAV9USV8-F1
#
_cell.length_a   1.000
_cell.length_b   1.000
_cell.length_c   1.000
_cell.angle_alpha   90.00
_cell.angle_beta   90.00
_cell.angle_gamma   90.00
#
_symmetry.space_group_name_H-M   'P 1'
#
loop_
_entity.id
_entity.type
_entity.pdbx_description
1 polymer ?
#
loop_
_entity_poly.entity_id
_entity_poly.type
_entity_poly.pdbx_seq_one_letter_code
_entity_poly.pdbx_strand_id
1 'polypeptide(L)'
;MEESNLTLLFRPSPILSLIDQSNVTQRSNIWNKSCSTQIPESPITQAESITLGVLLQPEYLSPVIARADVIHDSDFAGLEPIGEDIGFIGGFLTYVTCRRLIIRNVPRNPRKDQAAEQSIWVFQKPGEGSDGAIPQASSLVVIVPHIPDHATEWPFFLPDTRAFAIEITESKLSVHYLARAQPLFLNEQSRDCPPDSLDSDRSQRMFKRILEVLKKRLEKPNYVKRVNHDTVVARERYQRVYQDLKARHADRLCRIFAMNGYDGKGCREVDKIFEELGIASFCICLWEDIYEVPTTARRNGYYSEYIQPRVGNDQLDQFIGFADLGCGSGVLTDVLLQEGWPGYGIDARSRKIWKSFDDNVQRSLTESILVPYVIDQTPTSSGDTKSYMSDQGSPFYTVSGSPHTYHSGRFADGTFLICNHGDELTAWTPLLASLSQSPFIVVPCCSFNLAGRRFRAQRSLCQIEGERSRESSKRSTYQLLINYIENLCCEIGVVPQKEWLRIPSTRNLAIIGRGRGQALANRASREALVKEIIRREGGTESWNAMVAKLKERQPSGADDDHSRRS
;
A
#
# COMPACT_ATOMS: atom_id res chain seq x y z
N MET A 1 43.34 -10.35 14.80
CA MET A 1 42.44 -9.77 13.79
C MET A 1 42.45 -8.27 14.00
N GLU A 2 43.26 -7.56 13.22
CA GLU A 2 43.28 -6.10 13.24
C GLU A 2 41.91 -5.57 12.83
N GLU A 3 41.42 -4.54 13.52
CA GLU A 3 40.17 -3.90 13.13
C GLU A 3 40.34 -3.23 11.76
N SER A 4 39.42 -3.48 10.81
CA SER A 4 39.40 -2.76 9.53
C SER A 4 39.38 -1.26 9.78
N ASN A 5 40.41 -0.56 9.31
CA ASN A 5 40.55 0.87 9.40
C ASN A 5 40.42 1.45 7.98
N LEU A 6 39.20 1.86 7.61
CA LEU A 6 38.93 2.46 6.30
C LEU A 6 39.81 3.69 6.03
N THR A 7 40.30 4.38 7.06
CA THR A 7 41.25 5.50 6.88
C THR A 7 42.55 5.05 6.24
N LEU A 8 43.03 3.84 6.55
CA LEU A 8 44.25 3.28 5.95
C LEU A 8 44.02 2.73 4.54
N LEU A 9 42.79 2.32 4.24
CA LEU A 9 42.41 1.75 2.94
C LEU A 9 42.01 2.85 1.93
N PHE A 10 41.53 3.99 2.39
CA PHE A 10 41.06 5.07 1.52
C PHE A 10 42.20 5.75 0.76
N ARG A 11 42.00 5.96 -0.54
CA ARG A 11 42.88 6.72 -1.44
C ARG A 11 42.07 7.87 -2.07
N PRO A 12 42.35 9.14 -1.74
CA PRO A 12 41.60 10.26 -2.33
C PRO A 12 41.80 10.31 -3.85
N SER A 13 40.78 10.76 -4.58
CA SER A 13 40.89 10.94 -6.03
C SER A 13 41.94 12.00 -6.38
N PRO A 14 42.80 11.75 -7.38
CA PRO A 14 43.84 12.70 -7.80
C PRO A 14 43.27 14.02 -8.37
N ILE A 15 41.99 14.10 -8.72
CA ILE A 15 41.37 15.33 -9.25
C ILE A 15 41.19 16.41 -8.15
N LEU A 16 41.10 16.00 -6.88
CA LEU A 16 40.96 16.94 -5.75
C LEU A 16 42.26 17.61 -5.32
N SER A 17 43.43 17.07 -5.69
CA SER A 17 44.73 17.67 -5.31
C SER A 17 45.04 18.95 -6.11
N LEU A 18 44.35 19.21 -7.22
CA LEU A 18 44.59 20.34 -8.11
C LEU A 18 43.61 21.52 -7.93
N ILE A 19 42.43 21.31 -7.37
CA ILE A 19 41.36 22.35 -7.33
C ILE A 19 41.27 23.07 -5.97
N ASP A 20 41.76 22.48 -4.88
CA ASP A 20 41.41 22.90 -3.50
C ASP A 20 42.50 23.71 -2.75
N GLN A 21 43.42 24.37 -3.46
CA GLN A 21 44.46 25.19 -2.79
C GLN A 21 43.98 26.58 -2.32
N SER A 22 42.76 27.02 -2.68
CA SER A 22 42.35 28.42 -2.46
C SER A 22 41.29 28.66 -1.38
N ASN A 23 40.73 27.65 -0.70
CA ASN A 23 39.78 27.86 0.41
C ASN A 23 39.91 26.77 1.49
N VAL A 24 40.82 26.97 2.44
CA VAL A 24 41.02 26.07 3.59
C VAL A 24 39.88 26.26 4.58
N THR A 25 38.79 25.51 4.39
CA THR A 25 38.10 24.88 5.52
C THR A 25 38.66 23.46 5.60
N GLN A 26 39.16 23.03 6.76
CA GLN A 26 39.75 21.69 6.95
C GLN A 26 38.73 20.61 6.59
N ARG A 27 38.74 20.13 5.35
CA ARG A 27 37.96 18.97 4.91
C ARG A 27 38.68 17.72 5.41
N SER A 28 38.13 17.04 6.42
CA SER A 28 38.66 15.74 6.85
C SER A 28 38.24 14.67 5.84
N ASN A 29 39.21 14.15 5.08
CA ASN A 29 39.00 12.95 4.25
C ASN A 29 39.21 11.67 5.09
N ILE A 30 38.91 11.73 6.38
CA ILE A 30 39.15 10.67 7.36
C ILE A 30 37.84 9.93 7.59
N TRP A 31 37.83 8.63 7.30
CA TRP A 31 36.70 7.75 7.57
C TRP A 31 36.67 7.35 9.04
N ASN A 32 35.65 7.82 9.75
CA ASN A 32 35.45 7.52 11.16
C ASN A 32 34.53 6.31 11.32
N LYS A 33 34.93 5.34 12.13
CA LYS A 33 34.08 4.19 12.48
C LYS A 33 33.02 4.61 13.50
N SER A 34 31.76 4.32 13.22
CA SER A 34 30.63 4.69 14.09
C SER A 34 30.19 3.55 15.00
N CYS A 35 29.83 2.40 14.42
CA CYS A 35 29.32 1.25 15.16
C CYS A 35 29.59 -0.06 14.41
N SER A 36 29.60 -1.18 15.14
CA SER A 36 29.80 -2.50 14.54
C SER A 36 29.12 -3.61 15.34
N THR A 37 28.83 -4.73 14.70
CA THR A 37 28.25 -5.93 15.32
C THR A 37 28.75 -7.19 14.65
N GLN A 38 28.67 -8.30 15.38
CA GLN A 38 28.91 -9.63 14.84
C GLN A 38 27.67 -10.12 14.10
N ILE A 39 27.91 -10.78 12.97
CA ILE A 39 26.91 -11.44 12.13
C ILE A 39 27.31 -12.91 11.94
N PRO A 40 26.37 -13.81 11.63
CA PRO A 40 26.71 -15.18 11.25
C PRO A 40 27.64 -15.20 10.04
N GLU A 41 28.48 -16.23 9.94
CA GLU A 41 29.27 -16.51 8.74
C GLU A 41 28.32 -16.65 7.55
N SER A 42 28.23 -15.60 6.76
CA SER A 42 27.30 -15.48 5.63
C SER A 42 28.12 -15.52 4.36
N PRO A 43 27.69 -16.25 3.31
CA PRO A 43 28.36 -16.15 2.02
C PRO A 43 28.20 -14.72 1.51
N ILE A 44 29.30 -13.96 1.48
CA ILE A 44 29.38 -12.54 1.06
C ILE A 44 28.71 -12.31 -0.30
N THR A 45 28.59 -13.35 -1.12
CA THR A 45 27.78 -13.39 -2.36
C THR A 45 26.36 -12.83 -2.22
N GLN A 46 25.73 -12.87 -1.03
CA GLN A 46 24.39 -12.30 -0.80
C GLN A 46 24.40 -10.95 -0.08
N ALA A 47 25.56 -10.48 0.40
CA ALA A 47 25.67 -9.27 1.22
C ALA A 47 25.25 -8.01 0.46
N GLU A 48 25.65 -7.90 -0.81
CA GLU A 48 25.24 -6.80 -1.68
C GLU A 48 23.71 -6.76 -1.84
N SER A 49 23.11 -7.87 -2.29
CA SER A 49 21.66 -7.96 -2.55
C SER A 49 20.84 -7.63 -1.30
N ILE A 50 21.25 -8.14 -0.13
CA ILE A 50 20.60 -7.84 1.15
C ILE A 50 20.74 -6.36 1.51
N THR A 51 21.93 -5.79 1.34
CA THR A 51 22.21 -4.39 1.69
C THR A 51 21.43 -3.43 0.79
N LEU A 52 21.50 -3.63 -0.53
CA LEU A 52 20.74 -2.86 -1.51
C LEU A 52 19.23 -3.03 -1.29
N GLY A 53 18.76 -4.25 -1.01
CA GLY A 53 17.35 -4.50 -0.70
C GLY A 53 16.82 -3.71 0.49
N VAL A 54 17.66 -3.49 1.52
CA VAL A 54 17.32 -2.62 2.66
C VAL A 54 17.38 -1.14 2.29
N LEU A 55 18.40 -0.70 1.55
CA LEU A 55 18.57 0.72 1.16
C LEU A 55 17.50 1.19 0.16
N LEU A 56 17.03 0.31 -0.72
CA LEU A 56 15.94 0.59 -1.67
C LEU A 56 14.55 0.53 -1.03
N GLN A 57 14.46 0.13 0.25
CA GLN A 57 13.23 0.14 1.05
C GLN A 57 13.44 0.97 2.33
N PRO A 58 13.76 2.28 2.17
CA PRO A 58 14.17 3.14 3.27
C PRO A 58 13.07 3.35 4.32
N GLU A 59 11.81 3.04 4.02
CA GLU A 59 10.71 3.05 4.98
C GLU A 59 10.90 2.05 6.15
N TYR A 60 11.76 1.04 6.00
CA TYR A 60 12.16 0.16 7.10
C TYR A 60 13.20 0.77 8.05
N LEU A 61 13.98 1.73 7.52
CA LEU A 61 15.02 2.44 8.25
C LEU A 61 14.45 3.67 8.96
N SER A 62 13.51 4.37 8.33
CA SER A 62 12.92 5.59 8.88
C SER A 62 11.45 5.75 8.49
N PRO A 63 10.55 5.98 9.47
CA PRO A 63 9.12 6.15 9.20
C PRO A 63 8.80 7.46 8.48
N VAL A 64 9.74 8.41 8.38
CA VAL A 64 9.54 9.69 7.68
C VAL A 64 9.83 9.60 6.18
N ILE A 65 10.46 8.51 5.71
CA ILE A 65 10.71 8.26 4.29
C ILE A 65 9.55 7.42 3.72
N ALA A 66 9.08 7.77 2.54
CA ALA A 66 8.00 7.06 1.84
C ALA A 66 8.54 5.93 0.97
N ARG A 67 9.61 6.19 0.23
CA ARG A 67 10.27 5.25 -0.70
C ARG A 67 11.61 5.80 -1.21
N ALA A 68 12.35 4.95 -1.91
CA ALA A 68 13.45 5.31 -2.80
C ALA A 68 13.06 5.00 -4.25
N ASP A 69 13.23 5.99 -5.13
CA ASP A 69 13.05 5.87 -6.58
C ASP A 69 14.43 5.67 -7.23
N VAL A 70 14.62 4.61 -8.03
CA VAL A 70 15.89 4.37 -8.74
C VAL A 70 15.92 5.25 -9.99
N ILE A 71 16.91 6.15 -10.07
CA ILE A 71 17.13 7.03 -11.23
C ILE A 71 18.08 6.35 -12.22
N HIS A 72 19.15 5.75 -11.70
CA HIS A 72 20.18 5.10 -12.50
C HIS A 72 20.72 3.87 -11.78
N ASP A 73 21.09 2.86 -12.56
CA ASP A 73 21.74 1.64 -12.09
C ASP A 73 22.69 1.15 -13.18
N SER A 74 23.99 1.10 -12.85
CA SER A 74 25.03 0.71 -13.80
C SER A 74 24.84 -0.72 -14.31
N ASP A 75 24.30 -1.63 -13.48
CA ASP A 75 24.05 -3.02 -13.85
C ASP A 75 23.03 -3.13 -14.99
N PHE A 76 21.97 -2.31 -14.95
CA PHE A 76 20.97 -2.28 -16.03
C PHE A 76 21.49 -1.57 -17.27
N ALA A 77 22.41 -0.63 -17.11
CA ALA A 77 23.00 0.12 -18.22
C ALA A 77 24.08 -0.68 -18.99
N GLY A 78 24.59 -1.77 -18.41
CA GLY A 78 25.72 -2.52 -18.98
C GLY A 78 27.01 -1.69 -19.06
N LEU A 79 27.10 -0.62 -18.26
CA LEU A 79 28.23 0.29 -18.22
C LEU A 79 29.05 0.00 -16.96
N GLU A 80 30.32 -0.35 -17.14
CA GLU A 80 31.26 -0.43 -16.03
C GLU A 80 31.45 0.96 -15.42
N PRO A 81 31.34 1.12 -14.09
CA PRO A 81 31.53 2.41 -13.44
C PRO A 81 32.97 2.92 -13.66
N ILE A 82 33.11 4.07 -14.31
CA ILE A 82 34.41 4.67 -14.59
C ILE A 82 34.99 5.25 -13.29
N GLY A 83 36.25 4.92 -12.96
CA GLY A 83 36.90 5.35 -11.71
C GLY A 83 37.02 6.87 -11.52
N GLU A 84 36.92 7.65 -12.61
CA GLU A 84 36.91 9.12 -12.58
C GLU A 84 35.65 9.70 -11.91
N ASP A 85 34.53 8.97 -11.94
CA ASP A 85 33.23 9.42 -11.41
C ASP A 85 33.12 9.40 -9.88
N ILE A 86 34.11 8.80 -9.20
CA ILE A 86 34.04 8.56 -7.75
C ILE A 86 34.31 9.84 -6.94
N GLY A 87 34.86 10.88 -7.57
CA GLY A 87 35.04 12.21 -6.97
C GLY A 87 35.76 12.15 -5.62
N PHE A 88 35.16 12.76 -4.58
CA PHE A 88 35.77 12.82 -3.25
C PHE A 88 35.78 11.51 -2.47
N ILE A 89 34.97 10.53 -2.88
CA ILE A 89 34.94 9.20 -2.25
C ILE A 89 36.21 8.41 -2.59
N GLY A 90 36.96 8.83 -3.61
CA GLY A 90 38.24 8.21 -3.97
C GLY A 90 38.15 6.71 -4.23
N GLY A 91 39.28 6.01 -4.15
CA GLY A 91 39.33 4.55 -4.19
C GLY A 91 39.52 3.94 -2.81
N PHE A 92 39.22 2.65 -2.68
CA PHE A 92 39.58 1.86 -1.50
C PHE A 92 40.60 0.80 -1.92
N LEU A 93 41.76 0.79 -1.27
CA LEU A 93 42.82 -0.18 -1.52
C LEU A 93 42.28 -1.59 -1.32
N THR A 94 42.61 -2.51 -2.23
CA THR A 94 42.13 -3.90 -2.28
C THR A 94 40.67 -4.09 -2.69
N TYR A 95 39.89 -3.02 -2.87
CA TYR A 95 38.52 -3.10 -3.34
C TYR A 95 38.41 -2.69 -4.82
N VAL A 96 37.48 -3.32 -5.54
CA VAL A 96 37.10 -2.97 -6.90
C VAL A 96 35.67 -2.45 -6.89
N THR A 97 35.40 -1.39 -7.66
CA THR A 97 34.04 -0.87 -7.84
C THR A 97 33.25 -1.80 -8.74
N CYS A 98 32.08 -2.26 -8.28
CA CYS A 98 31.27 -3.23 -9.02
C CYS A 98 29.98 -2.61 -9.57
N ARG A 99 29.35 -1.69 -8.82
CA ARG A 99 28.05 -1.14 -9.18
C ARG A 99 27.85 0.26 -8.63
N ARG A 100 27.11 1.09 -9.35
CA ARG A 100 26.66 2.41 -8.93
C ARG A 100 25.15 2.54 -9.15
N LEU A 101 24.44 2.93 -8.09
CA LEU A 101 23.05 3.35 -8.18
C LEU A 101 22.94 4.84 -7.85
N ILE A 102 22.02 5.53 -8.53
CA ILE A 102 21.56 6.86 -8.13
C ILE A 102 20.09 6.71 -7.77
N ILE A 103 19.75 7.07 -6.54
CA ILE A 103 18.38 6.96 -6.03
C ILE A 103 17.90 8.30 -5.49
N ARG A 104 16.59 8.52 -5.55
CA ARG A 104 15.91 9.66 -4.94
C ARG A 104 15.04 9.19 -3.79
N ASN A 105 15.42 9.55 -2.57
CA ASN A 105 14.58 9.32 -1.39
C ASN A 105 13.45 10.34 -1.38
N VAL A 106 12.22 9.85 -1.33
CA VAL A 106 11.01 10.67 -1.28
C VAL A 106 10.46 10.65 0.14
N PRO A 107 10.37 11.80 0.83
CA PRO A 107 9.81 11.86 2.17
C PRO A 107 8.29 11.69 2.15
N ARG A 108 7.73 11.23 3.27
CA ARG A 108 6.26 11.10 3.44
C ARG A 108 5.56 12.45 3.48
N ASN A 109 6.26 13.49 3.96
CA ASN A 109 5.75 14.84 4.03
C ASN A 109 6.68 15.81 3.28
N PRO A 110 6.40 16.09 1.99
CA PRO A 110 7.18 17.01 1.18
C PRO A 110 7.23 18.45 1.72
N ARG A 111 6.30 18.84 2.61
CA ARG A 111 6.30 20.16 3.24
C ARG A 111 7.35 20.28 4.35
N LYS A 112 7.82 19.15 4.90
CA LYS A 112 8.80 19.12 5.99
C LYS A 112 10.22 18.93 5.47
N ASP A 113 10.40 17.99 4.55
CA ASP A 113 11.68 17.73 3.90
C ASP A 113 11.45 17.61 2.39
N GLN A 114 12.41 18.05 1.58
CA GLN A 114 12.39 17.82 0.14
C GLN A 114 12.91 16.42 -0.21
N ALA A 115 12.58 15.94 -1.41
CA ALA A 115 13.20 14.73 -1.93
C ALA A 115 14.70 14.96 -2.13
N ALA A 116 15.51 13.97 -1.75
CA ALA A 116 16.96 14.08 -1.79
C ALA A 116 17.55 12.93 -2.61
N GLU A 117 18.45 13.27 -3.53
CA GLU A 117 19.19 12.28 -4.31
C GLU A 117 20.44 11.81 -3.54
N GLN A 118 20.83 10.57 -3.78
CA GLN A 118 22.07 10.01 -3.26
C GLN A 118 22.62 8.95 -4.21
N SER A 119 23.93 8.84 -4.27
CA SER A 119 24.62 7.73 -4.91
C SER A 119 24.90 6.61 -3.92
N ILE A 120 24.71 5.37 -4.36
CA ILE A 120 25.12 4.16 -3.65
C ILE A 120 26.18 3.48 -4.51
N TRP A 121 27.39 3.37 -3.97
CA TRP A 121 28.52 2.72 -4.60
C TRP A 121 28.76 1.37 -3.94
N VAL A 122 28.87 0.31 -4.73
CA VAL A 122 29.20 -1.02 -4.25
C VAL A 122 30.62 -1.35 -4.65
N PHE A 123 31.42 -1.69 -3.65
CA PHE A 123 32.79 -2.14 -3.78
C PHE A 123 32.90 -3.58 -3.25
N GLN A 124 33.63 -4.43 -3.96
CA GLN A 124 33.93 -5.78 -3.52
C GLN A 124 35.44 -5.98 -3.46
N LYS A 125 35.90 -6.62 -2.38
CA LYS A 125 37.27 -7.11 -2.28
C LYS A 125 37.31 -8.52 -2.85
N PRO A 126 37.99 -8.75 -4.00
CA PRO A 126 38.16 -10.08 -4.54
C PRO A 126 38.94 -10.93 -3.53
N GLY A 127 38.49 -12.17 -3.31
CA GLY A 127 39.15 -13.13 -2.45
C GLY A 127 40.40 -13.71 -3.13
N GLU A 128 41.46 -12.92 -3.29
CA GLU A 128 42.75 -13.43 -3.76
C GLU A 128 43.50 -14.05 -2.58
N GLY A 129 43.66 -15.37 -2.62
CA GLY A 129 44.50 -16.10 -1.66
C GLY A 129 45.97 -15.89 -1.97
N SER A 130 46.65 -15.02 -1.21
CA SER A 130 48.10 -15.09 -1.08
C SER A 130 48.46 -16.23 -0.12
N ASP A 131 49.34 -17.14 -0.55
CA ASP A 131 49.87 -18.31 0.15
C ASP A 131 49.53 -18.42 1.66
N GLY A 132 48.54 -19.27 1.96
CA GLY A 132 48.29 -19.79 3.31
C GLY A 132 47.27 -19.05 4.19
N ALA A 133 46.75 -17.89 3.79
CA ALA A 133 45.67 -17.19 4.50
C ALA A 133 44.31 -17.42 3.82
N ILE A 134 43.26 -17.70 4.61
CA ILE A 134 41.88 -17.84 4.12
C ILE A 134 41.48 -16.51 3.42
N PRO A 135 41.06 -16.52 2.15
CA PRO A 135 40.71 -15.31 1.43
C PRO A 135 39.45 -14.68 2.03
N GLN A 136 39.63 -13.59 2.78
CA GLN A 136 38.51 -12.84 3.37
C GLN A 136 37.92 -11.89 2.34
N ALA A 137 36.90 -12.37 1.63
CA ALA A 137 36.08 -11.49 0.82
C ALA A 137 35.42 -10.43 1.73
N SER A 138 35.16 -9.24 1.17
CA SER A 138 34.42 -8.20 1.87
C SER A 138 33.64 -7.34 0.89
N SER A 139 32.50 -6.84 1.36
CA SER A 139 31.65 -5.91 0.62
C SER A 139 31.64 -4.57 1.34
N LEU A 140 31.87 -3.50 0.59
CA LEU A 140 31.80 -2.13 1.09
C LEU A 140 30.79 -1.36 0.26
N VAL A 141 29.75 -0.84 0.91
CA VAL A 141 28.71 -0.03 0.27
C VAL A 141 28.83 1.40 0.77
N VAL A 142 29.10 2.35 -0.12
CA VAL A 142 29.27 3.77 0.23
C VAL A 142 28.08 4.58 -0.27
N ILE A 143 27.44 5.33 0.63
CA ILE A 143 26.27 6.15 0.37
C ILE A 143 26.69 7.62 0.45
N VAL A 144 26.36 8.36 -0.62
CA VAL A 144 26.71 9.78 -0.75
C VAL A 144 25.47 10.61 -1.10
N PRO A 145 24.94 11.37 -0.13
CA PRO A 145 23.91 12.37 -0.40
C PRO A 145 24.39 13.42 -1.41
N HIS A 146 23.52 13.78 -2.36
CA HIS A 146 23.77 14.86 -3.33
C HIS A 146 23.33 16.20 -2.74
N ILE A 147 23.91 16.55 -1.60
CA ILE A 147 23.61 17.77 -0.86
C ILE A 147 24.94 18.50 -0.64
N PRO A 148 25.03 19.82 -0.91
CA PRO A 148 26.26 20.56 -0.66
C PRO A 148 26.71 20.46 0.80
N ASP A 149 28.00 20.23 1.03
CA ASP A 149 28.55 20.04 2.38
C ASP A 149 28.25 21.22 3.33
N HIS A 150 28.17 22.44 2.80
CA HIS A 150 27.92 23.66 3.56
C HIS A 150 26.43 24.02 3.68
N ALA A 151 25.52 23.13 3.25
CA ALA A 151 24.09 23.38 3.34
C ALA A 151 23.67 23.63 4.81
N THR A 152 22.93 24.72 5.03
CA THR A 152 22.37 25.05 6.35
C THR A 152 21.19 24.15 6.70
N GLU A 153 20.46 23.69 5.68
CA GLU A 153 19.35 22.76 5.81
C GLU A 153 19.80 21.36 5.40
N TRP A 154 19.57 20.39 6.27
CA TRP A 154 19.88 18.98 6.02
C TRP A 154 18.63 18.13 6.24
N PRO A 155 18.21 17.29 5.27
CA PRO A 155 16.99 16.50 5.39
C PRO A 155 17.00 15.65 6.65
N PHE A 156 15.92 15.71 7.42
CA PHE A 156 15.87 15.06 8.74
C PHE A 156 16.09 13.54 8.67
N PHE A 157 15.78 12.96 7.52
CA PHE A 157 15.84 11.53 7.28
C PHE A 157 17.21 11.03 6.79
N LEU A 158 18.22 11.91 6.67
CA LEU A 158 19.60 11.55 6.34
C LEU A 158 20.53 11.78 7.54
N PRO A 159 21.55 10.92 7.75
CA PRO A 159 22.61 11.20 8.73
C PRO A 159 23.32 12.50 8.37
N ASP A 160 23.68 13.30 9.37
CA ASP A 160 24.45 14.55 9.18
C ASP A 160 25.93 14.24 8.90
N THR A 161 26.18 13.76 7.69
CA THR A 161 27.49 13.29 7.22
C THR A 161 27.63 13.57 5.74
N ARG A 162 28.86 13.86 5.30
CA ARG A 162 29.18 14.01 3.87
C ARG A 162 28.99 12.71 3.09
N ALA A 163 29.33 11.59 3.72
CA ALA A 163 29.10 10.25 3.21
C ALA A 163 29.10 9.26 4.38
N PHE A 164 28.48 8.09 4.20
CA PHE A 164 28.64 6.97 5.13
C PHE A 164 28.80 5.66 4.38
N ALA A 165 29.46 4.68 5.00
CA ALA A 165 29.79 3.41 4.40
C ALA A 165 29.37 2.25 5.30
N ILE A 166 28.93 1.16 4.68
CA ILE A 166 28.54 -0.08 5.32
C ILE A 166 29.54 -1.13 4.85
N GLU A 167 30.36 -1.63 5.77
CA GLU A 167 31.35 -2.67 5.51
C GLU A 167 30.88 -4.00 6.09
N ILE A 168 30.84 -5.02 5.24
CA ILE A 168 30.48 -6.40 5.58
C ILE A 168 31.68 -7.29 5.28
N THR A 169 32.22 -7.89 6.33
CA THR A 169 33.20 -8.97 6.24
C THR A 169 32.54 -10.30 6.56
N GLU A 170 33.29 -11.41 6.55
CA GLU A 170 32.76 -12.76 6.81
C GLU A 170 31.92 -12.87 8.10
N SER A 171 32.31 -12.18 9.17
CA SER A 171 31.66 -12.28 10.49
C SER A 171 31.30 -10.93 11.12
N LYS A 172 31.60 -9.80 10.46
CA LYS A 172 31.39 -8.47 11.03
C LYS A 172 30.67 -7.53 10.07
N LEU A 173 29.72 -6.78 10.62
CA LEU A 173 29.04 -5.66 9.97
C LEU A 173 29.45 -4.37 10.69
N SER A 174 29.88 -3.35 9.96
CA SER A 174 30.25 -2.05 10.53
C SER A 174 29.81 -0.87 9.67
N VAL A 175 29.60 0.26 10.33
CA VAL A 175 29.22 1.53 9.69
C VAL A 175 30.31 2.56 9.96
N HIS A 176 30.74 3.23 8.90
CA HIS A 176 31.76 4.28 8.90
C HIS A 176 31.20 5.55 8.26
N TYR A 177 31.80 6.71 8.52
CA TYR A 177 31.31 7.98 7.95
C TYR A 177 32.42 9.01 7.71
N LEU A 178 32.15 9.90 6.76
CA LEU A 178 32.89 11.15 6.55
C LEU A 178 32.12 12.30 7.16
N ALA A 179 32.78 13.03 8.07
CA ALA A 179 32.19 14.20 8.71
C ALA A 179 31.92 15.31 7.67
N ARG A 180 30.83 16.05 7.88
CA ARG A 180 30.51 17.24 7.10
C ARG A 180 31.27 18.45 7.67
N ALA A 181 31.64 19.41 6.82
CA ALA A 181 32.18 20.68 7.29
C ALA A 181 31.06 21.48 7.97
N GLN A 182 31.23 21.86 9.24
CA GLN A 182 30.24 22.70 9.92
C GLN A 182 30.27 24.13 9.35
N PRO A 183 29.11 24.80 9.15
CA PRO A 183 29.08 26.20 8.77
C PRO A 183 29.72 27.06 9.86
N LEU A 184 30.69 27.90 9.51
CA LEU A 184 31.46 28.79 10.41
C LEU A 184 30.63 29.83 11.19
N PHE A 185 29.30 29.86 11.05
CA PHE A 185 28.44 30.93 11.59
C PHE A 185 27.58 30.53 12.81
N LEU A 186 27.77 29.34 13.40
CA LEU A 186 27.14 29.00 14.69
C LEU A 186 28.03 29.45 15.86
N ASN A 187 27.84 30.72 16.23
CA ASN A 187 28.18 31.39 17.50
C ASN A 187 29.45 30.98 18.26
N GLU A 188 30.35 31.96 18.41
CA GLU A 188 31.54 31.96 19.29
C GLU A 188 31.26 31.78 20.80
N GLN A 189 30.03 31.44 21.21
CA GLN A 189 29.62 31.34 22.63
C GLN A 189 29.55 29.91 23.18
N SER A 190 29.84 28.87 22.39
CA SER A 190 29.93 27.48 22.89
C SER A 190 31.31 26.88 22.66
N ARG A 191 32.33 27.40 23.34
CA ARG A 191 33.70 26.84 23.30
C ARG A 191 33.95 25.68 24.30
N ASP A 192 32.91 25.18 24.96
CA ASP A 192 33.04 24.10 25.95
C ASP A 192 32.64 22.69 25.45
N CYS A 193 32.32 22.52 24.16
CA CYS A 193 32.15 21.19 23.56
C CYS A 193 33.27 20.90 22.55
N PRO A 194 33.90 19.70 22.59
CA PRO A 194 34.92 19.34 21.62
C PRO A 194 34.36 19.37 20.18
N PRO A 195 35.17 19.75 19.16
CA PRO A 195 34.73 19.93 17.76
C PRO A 195 34.20 18.66 17.08
N ASP A 196 34.35 17.50 17.72
CA ASP A 196 33.99 16.17 17.20
C ASP A 196 32.59 15.70 17.60
N SER A 197 31.83 16.47 18.39
CA SER A 197 30.43 16.11 18.62
C SER A 197 29.62 16.48 17.39
N LEU A 198 29.44 15.50 16.50
CA LEU A 198 28.32 15.41 15.56
C LEU A 198 27.03 15.91 16.26
N ASP A 199 25.98 16.19 15.50
CA ASP A 199 24.61 16.25 16.03
C ASP A 199 24.20 14.83 16.55
N SER A 200 24.82 14.45 17.69
CA SER A 200 25.50 13.17 17.92
C SER A 200 24.53 12.01 18.01
N ASP A 201 23.39 12.24 18.63
CA ASP A 201 22.53 11.13 18.95
C ASP A 201 21.65 10.72 17.76
N ARG A 202 21.34 11.64 16.83
CA ARG A 202 20.45 11.32 15.70
C ARG A 202 21.15 10.44 14.69
N SER A 203 22.29 10.88 14.14
CA SER A 203 23.04 10.09 13.16
C SER A 203 23.47 8.74 13.75
N GLN A 204 23.89 8.71 15.02
CA GLN A 204 24.21 7.46 15.72
C GLN A 204 23.00 6.52 15.84
N ARG A 205 21.80 7.03 16.17
CA ARG A 205 20.57 6.22 16.16
C ARG A 205 20.26 5.67 14.76
N MET A 206 20.47 6.47 13.72
CA MET A 206 20.25 6.03 12.33
C MET A 206 21.23 4.92 11.93
N PHE A 207 22.51 5.07 12.23
CA PHE A 207 23.52 4.04 11.95
C PHE A 207 23.26 2.74 12.72
N LYS A 208 22.91 2.84 14.01
CA LYS A 208 22.49 1.68 14.82
C LYS A 208 21.27 0.99 14.20
N ARG A 209 20.27 1.76 13.75
CA ARG A 209 19.07 1.22 13.11
C ARG A 209 19.38 0.48 11.80
N ILE A 210 20.25 1.05 10.95
CA ILE A 210 20.73 0.39 9.71
C ILE A 210 21.37 -0.94 10.06
N LEU A 211 22.28 -0.95 11.03
CA LEU A 211 23.01 -2.12 11.47
C LEU A 211 22.08 -3.20 12.06
N GLU A 212 21.10 -2.82 12.89
CA GLU A 212 20.09 -3.74 13.45
C GLU A 212 19.25 -4.40 12.35
N VAL A 213 18.78 -3.63 11.38
CA VAL A 213 17.94 -4.13 10.28
C VAL A 213 18.76 -5.09 9.40
N LEU A 214 19.98 -4.70 9.03
CA LEU A 214 20.86 -5.54 8.21
C LEU A 214 21.27 -6.83 8.93
N LYS A 215 21.66 -6.75 10.21
CA LYS A 215 21.99 -7.93 11.02
C LYS A 215 20.84 -8.93 11.01
N LYS A 216 19.61 -8.48 11.25
CA LYS A 216 18.42 -9.35 11.25
C LYS A 216 18.14 -10.00 9.89
N ARG A 217 18.48 -9.32 8.79
CA ARG A 217 18.35 -9.87 7.42
C ARG A 217 19.45 -10.89 7.12
N LEU A 218 20.70 -10.59 7.50
CA LEU A 218 21.84 -11.48 7.34
C LEU A 218 21.72 -12.75 8.19
N GLU A 219 21.10 -12.68 9.38
CA GLU A 219 20.79 -13.86 10.21
C GLU A 219 19.72 -14.77 9.62
N LYS A 220 18.95 -14.28 8.65
CA LYS A 220 17.84 -15.02 8.01
C LYS A 220 17.91 -14.85 6.49
N PRO A 221 18.97 -15.35 5.83
CA PRO A 221 19.17 -15.16 4.39
C PRO A 221 18.02 -15.77 3.57
N ASN A 222 17.41 -16.85 4.07
CA ASN A 222 16.26 -17.51 3.44
C ASN A 222 14.90 -16.89 3.81
N TYR A 223 14.86 -15.66 4.34
CA TYR A 223 13.60 -15.00 4.67
C TYR A 223 12.79 -14.68 3.41
N VAL A 224 11.65 -15.33 3.25
CA VAL A 224 10.68 -15.01 2.20
C VAL A 224 9.63 -14.05 2.73
N LYS A 225 9.47 -12.90 2.07
CA LYS A 225 8.43 -11.93 2.40
C LYS A 225 7.06 -12.54 2.07
N ARG A 226 6.15 -12.57 3.06
CA ARG A 226 4.79 -13.13 2.90
C ARG A 226 3.78 -12.13 2.35
N VAL A 227 4.05 -10.84 2.55
CA VAL A 227 3.19 -9.72 2.18
C VAL A 227 3.88 -8.97 1.07
N ASN A 228 3.33 -9.06 -0.13
CA ASN A 228 3.81 -8.33 -1.29
C ASN A 228 2.81 -7.22 -1.59
N HIS A 229 3.29 -5.99 -1.48
CA HIS A 229 2.55 -4.81 -1.91
C HIS A 229 2.87 -4.52 -3.37
N ASP A 230 2.06 -3.67 -3.98
CA ASP A 230 2.27 -3.06 -5.29
C ASP A 230 2.28 -4.10 -6.43
N THR A 231 1.44 -5.13 -6.30
CA THR A 231 1.34 -6.25 -7.26
C THR A 231 0.34 -5.99 -8.38
N VAL A 232 -0.71 -5.21 -8.11
CA VAL A 232 -1.75 -4.84 -9.08
C VAL A 232 -1.56 -3.40 -9.56
N VAL A 233 -1.21 -2.49 -8.64
CA VAL A 233 -0.98 -1.07 -8.93
C VAL A 233 0.45 -0.72 -8.49
N ALA A 234 1.19 -0.01 -9.34
CA ALA A 234 2.55 0.42 -9.04
C ALA A 234 2.59 1.38 -7.84
N ARG A 235 3.58 1.19 -6.96
CA ARG A 235 3.76 1.93 -5.70
C ARG A 235 3.78 3.44 -5.91
N GLU A 236 4.52 3.89 -6.91
CA GLU A 236 4.77 5.29 -7.22
C GLU A 236 3.48 5.99 -7.64
N ARG A 237 2.67 5.30 -8.45
CA ARG A 237 1.38 5.79 -8.93
C ARG A 237 0.37 5.88 -7.78
N TYR A 238 0.26 4.81 -6.99
CA TYR A 238 -0.59 4.79 -5.80
C TYR A 238 -0.24 5.92 -4.83
N GLN A 239 1.04 6.07 -4.47
CA GLN A 239 1.47 7.08 -3.50
C GLN A 239 1.21 8.50 -4.00
N ARG A 240 1.36 8.76 -5.31
CA ARG A 240 1.05 10.06 -5.91
C ARG A 240 -0.43 10.41 -5.77
N VAL A 241 -1.33 9.51 -6.17
CA VAL A 241 -2.78 9.72 -6.05
C VAL A 241 -3.17 9.87 -4.57
N TYR A 242 -2.63 9.03 -3.69
CA TYR A 242 -2.91 9.11 -2.25
C TYR A 242 -2.49 10.44 -1.62
N GLN A 243 -1.30 10.94 -1.95
CA GLN A 243 -0.82 12.22 -1.42
C GLN A 243 -1.68 13.39 -1.89
N ASP A 244 -2.14 13.35 -3.15
CA ASP A 244 -3.05 14.35 -3.69
C ASP A 244 -4.44 14.30 -3.04
N LEU A 245 -5.09 13.13 -3.02
CA LEU A 245 -6.38 12.97 -2.35
C LEU A 245 -6.31 13.39 -0.89
N LYS A 246 -5.22 13.04 -0.20
CA LYS A 246 -4.97 13.48 1.17
C LYS A 246 -4.87 15.01 1.26
N ALA A 247 -4.14 15.67 0.35
CA ALA A 247 -4.00 17.12 0.36
C ALA A 247 -5.33 17.84 0.11
N ARG A 248 -6.22 17.29 -0.73
CA ARG A 248 -7.49 17.92 -1.11
C ARG A 248 -8.65 17.60 -0.18
N HIS A 249 -8.71 16.39 0.37
CA HIS A 249 -9.88 15.93 1.11
C HIS A 249 -9.67 15.79 2.62
N ALA A 250 -8.44 15.54 3.10
CA ALA A 250 -8.24 15.16 4.51
C ALA A 250 -8.73 16.25 5.48
N ASP A 251 -8.38 17.51 5.24
CA ASP A 251 -8.79 18.62 6.12
C ASP A 251 -10.31 18.82 6.15
N ARG A 252 -10.98 18.66 4.99
CA ARG A 252 -12.46 18.74 4.90
C ARG A 252 -13.10 17.58 5.68
N LEU A 253 -12.65 16.36 5.43
CA LEU A 253 -13.19 15.15 6.06
C LEU A 253 -12.97 15.16 7.58
N CYS A 254 -11.79 15.59 8.05
CA CYS A 254 -11.51 15.76 9.48
C CYS A 254 -12.47 16.75 10.14
N ARG A 255 -12.77 17.88 9.47
CA ARG A 255 -13.77 18.84 9.98
C ARG A 255 -15.18 18.24 10.02
N ILE A 256 -15.60 17.55 8.96
CA ILE A 256 -16.91 16.86 8.91
C ILE A 256 -17.03 15.85 10.06
N PHE A 257 -16.01 15.02 10.28
CA PHE A 257 -16.00 14.06 11.40
C PHE A 257 -16.06 14.77 12.75
N ALA A 258 -15.26 15.81 12.96
CA ALA A 258 -15.28 16.58 14.21
C ALA A 258 -16.68 17.16 14.50
N MET A 259 -17.34 17.76 13.51
CA MET A 259 -18.68 18.33 13.64
C MET A 259 -19.77 17.29 13.95
N ASN A 260 -19.53 16.02 13.63
CA ASN A 260 -20.45 14.92 13.91
C ASN A 260 -20.13 14.18 15.23
N GLY A 261 -19.35 14.80 16.13
CA GLY A 261 -19.02 14.24 17.44
C GLY A 261 -18.11 13.02 17.36
N TYR A 262 -17.26 12.96 16.33
CA TYR A 262 -16.15 12.01 16.26
C TYR A 262 -14.85 12.59 16.85
N ASP A 263 -14.85 13.86 17.27
CA ASP A 263 -13.78 14.44 18.08
C ASP A 263 -13.69 13.75 19.46
N GLY A 264 -12.47 13.56 19.97
CA GLY A 264 -12.26 12.92 21.28
C GLY A 264 -12.46 11.39 21.33
N LYS A 265 -13.00 10.74 20.29
CA LYS A 265 -13.16 9.26 20.22
C LYS A 265 -11.85 8.48 19.94
N GLY A 266 -10.71 9.17 20.01
CA GLY A 266 -9.36 8.63 19.78
C GLY A 266 -8.97 8.57 18.31
N CYS A 267 -7.69 8.25 18.03
CA CYS A 267 -7.08 8.24 16.69
C CYS A 267 -7.81 7.36 15.66
N ARG A 268 -8.62 6.39 16.10
CA ARG A 268 -9.23 5.36 15.24
C ARG A 268 -10.20 5.89 14.19
N GLU A 269 -10.95 6.95 14.47
CA GLU A 269 -11.89 7.51 13.48
C GLU A 269 -11.16 8.35 12.42
N VAL A 270 -10.05 8.98 12.80
CA VAL A 270 -9.15 9.68 11.87
C VAL A 270 -8.42 8.66 10.99
N ASP A 271 -8.01 7.52 11.55
CA ASP A 271 -7.38 6.43 10.78
C ASP A 271 -8.33 5.91 9.68
N LYS A 272 -9.64 5.84 9.94
CA LYS A 272 -10.64 5.46 8.93
C LYS A 272 -10.65 6.41 7.74
N ILE A 273 -10.56 7.72 7.97
CA ILE A 273 -10.48 8.70 6.86
C ILE A 273 -9.30 8.35 5.94
N PHE A 274 -8.14 8.04 6.52
CA PHE A 274 -6.94 7.69 5.76
C PHE A 274 -6.99 6.29 5.14
N GLU A 275 -7.74 5.36 5.72
CA GLU A 275 -8.08 4.06 5.13
C GLU A 275 -8.93 4.23 3.87
N GLU A 276 -10.02 4.99 3.95
CA GLU A 276 -10.92 5.26 2.82
C GLU A 276 -10.20 6.02 1.70
N LEU A 277 -9.37 7.03 2.02
CA LEU A 277 -8.53 7.71 1.03
C LEU A 277 -7.55 6.74 0.35
N GLY A 278 -7.02 5.78 1.11
CA GLY A 278 -6.12 4.77 0.56
C GLY A 278 -6.83 3.78 -0.36
N ILE A 279 -8.09 3.42 -0.07
CA ILE A 279 -8.90 2.57 -0.94
C ILE A 279 -9.33 3.34 -2.19
N ALA A 280 -9.78 4.59 -2.05
CA ALA A 280 -10.11 5.47 -3.17
C ALA A 280 -8.93 5.61 -4.14
N SER A 281 -7.73 5.83 -3.61
CA SER A 281 -6.49 5.92 -4.40
C SER A 281 -6.24 4.65 -5.21
N PHE A 282 -6.44 3.48 -4.59
CA PHE A 282 -6.28 2.21 -5.27
C PHE A 282 -7.33 2.02 -6.36
N CYS A 283 -8.61 2.29 -6.08
CA CYS A 283 -9.69 2.21 -7.06
C CYS A 283 -9.43 3.11 -8.27
N ILE A 284 -9.05 4.37 -8.05
CA ILE A 284 -8.73 5.31 -9.14
C ILE A 284 -7.56 4.77 -9.97
N CYS A 285 -6.46 4.36 -9.35
CA CYS A 285 -5.34 3.79 -10.09
C CYS A 285 -5.75 2.52 -10.87
N LEU A 286 -6.54 1.65 -10.26
CA LEU A 286 -7.03 0.45 -10.93
C LEU A 286 -7.92 0.80 -12.13
N TRP A 287 -8.80 1.79 -11.98
CA TRP A 287 -9.75 2.16 -13.01
C TRP A 287 -9.09 2.84 -14.21
N GLU A 288 -8.09 3.71 -14.02
CA GLU A 288 -7.41 4.29 -15.21
C GLU A 288 -6.55 3.24 -15.96
N ASP A 289 -6.28 2.07 -15.37
CA ASP A 289 -5.65 0.95 -16.10
C ASP A 289 -6.66 0.09 -16.88
N ILE A 290 -7.92 0.05 -16.41
CA ILE A 290 -8.97 -0.83 -16.94
C ILE A 290 -9.87 -0.09 -17.92
N TYR A 291 -10.13 1.19 -17.70
CA TYR A 291 -11.17 1.96 -18.38
C TYR A 291 -10.67 3.22 -19.04
N GLU A 292 -11.44 3.70 -20.01
CA GLU A 292 -11.37 5.09 -20.42
C GLU A 292 -11.83 6.00 -19.28
N VAL A 293 -10.97 6.95 -18.92
CA VAL A 293 -11.25 7.91 -17.85
C VAL A 293 -12.46 8.78 -18.23
N PRO A 294 -13.52 8.85 -17.39
CA PRO A 294 -14.67 9.71 -17.63
C PRO A 294 -14.30 11.18 -17.80
N THR A 295 -15.00 11.92 -18.67
CA THR A 295 -14.78 13.37 -18.85
C THR A 295 -14.96 14.16 -17.55
N THR A 296 -15.88 13.74 -16.69
CA THR A 296 -16.09 14.31 -15.35
C THR A 296 -14.86 14.15 -14.46
N ALA A 297 -14.20 13.00 -14.53
CA ALA A 297 -12.95 12.76 -13.84
C ALA A 297 -11.84 13.64 -14.43
N ARG A 298 -11.70 13.73 -15.77
CA ARG A 298 -10.65 14.52 -16.45
C ARG A 298 -10.52 16.00 -16.05
N ARG A 299 -11.55 16.61 -15.45
CA ARG A 299 -11.62 18.06 -15.17
C ARG A 299 -10.64 18.59 -14.11
N ASN A 300 -9.84 17.76 -13.46
CA ASN A 300 -8.96 18.18 -12.35
C ASN A 300 -7.45 18.21 -12.66
N GLY A 301 -7.02 18.23 -13.93
CA GLY A 301 -5.60 18.47 -14.28
C GLY A 301 -4.61 17.37 -13.84
N TYR A 302 -5.09 16.31 -13.18
CA TYR A 302 -4.32 15.16 -12.72
C TYR A 302 -4.15 14.06 -13.78
N TYR A 303 -4.96 14.13 -14.83
CA TYR A 303 -5.02 13.11 -15.87
C TYR A 303 -3.96 13.44 -16.90
N SER A 304 -2.84 12.73 -16.78
CA SER A 304 -1.72 12.79 -17.69
C SER A 304 -2.19 12.87 -19.15
N GLU A 305 -1.81 13.95 -19.84
CA GLU A 305 -1.95 14.09 -21.30
C GLU A 305 -1.23 12.97 -22.08
N TYR A 306 -0.46 12.11 -21.40
CA TYR A 306 0.25 10.97 -21.98
C TYR A 306 -0.50 9.64 -21.90
N ILE A 307 -1.70 9.57 -21.30
CA ILE A 307 -2.57 8.39 -21.50
C ILE A 307 -3.24 8.56 -22.86
N GLN A 308 -2.62 7.97 -23.88
CA GLN A 308 -3.30 7.79 -25.15
C GLN A 308 -4.58 6.99 -24.87
N PRO A 309 -5.77 7.47 -25.29
CA PRO A 309 -6.97 6.67 -25.19
C PRO A 309 -6.69 5.33 -25.87
N ARG A 310 -6.91 4.22 -25.16
CA ARG A 310 -6.87 2.91 -25.80
C ARG A 310 -7.96 2.94 -26.86
N VAL A 311 -7.56 3.00 -28.12
CA VAL A 311 -8.48 2.89 -29.25
C VAL A 311 -8.91 1.42 -29.32
N GLY A 312 -9.76 1.01 -28.39
CA GLY A 312 -10.46 -0.26 -28.36
C GLY A 312 -11.93 0.02 -28.66
N ASN A 313 -12.47 -0.58 -29.72
CA ASN A 313 -13.87 -0.42 -30.14
C ASN A 313 -14.89 -1.14 -29.22
N ASP A 314 -14.47 -1.62 -28.05
CA ASP A 314 -15.32 -2.39 -27.16
C ASP A 314 -16.01 -1.49 -26.12
N GLN A 315 -17.34 -1.48 -26.11
CA GLN A 315 -18.18 -0.81 -25.09
C GLN A 315 -17.83 -1.20 -23.65
N LEU A 316 -17.08 -2.29 -23.45
CA LEU A 316 -16.61 -2.81 -22.16
C LEU A 316 -15.42 -2.04 -21.55
N ASP A 317 -14.78 -1.14 -22.30
CA ASP A 317 -13.72 -0.27 -21.78
C ASP A 317 -14.25 1.05 -21.21
N GLN A 318 -15.57 1.32 -21.29
CA GLN A 318 -16.20 2.49 -20.70
C GLN A 318 -16.52 2.28 -19.22
N PHE A 319 -16.17 3.25 -18.36
CA PHE A 319 -16.57 3.24 -16.96
C PHE A 319 -18.07 3.56 -16.80
N ILE A 320 -18.87 2.56 -16.45
CA ILE A 320 -20.33 2.70 -16.26
C ILE A 320 -20.67 3.43 -14.95
N GLY A 321 -19.90 3.16 -13.90
CA GLY A 321 -20.11 3.68 -12.56
C GLY A 321 -19.72 2.66 -11.50
N PHE A 322 -19.63 3.09 -10.25
CA PHE A 322 -19.41 2.19 -9.11
C PHE A 322 -20.65 2.05 -8.22
N ALA A 323 -20.73 0.93 -7.51
CA ALA A 323 -21.67 0.73 -6.39
C ALA A 323 -20.89 0.30 -5.14
N ASP A 324 -20.93 1.12 -4.10
CA ASP A 324 -20.27 0.86 -2.81
C ASP A 324 -21.23 0.17 -1.84
N LEU A 325 -21.03 -1.15 -1.67
CA LEU A 325 -21.89 -2.07 -0.94
C LEU A 325 -21.51 -2.10 0.53
N GLY A 326 -22.40 -1.60 1.39
CA GLY A 326 -22.10 -1.41 2.81
C GLY A 326 -21.22 -0.19 3.06
N CYS A 327 -21.50 0.91 2.34
CA CYS A 327 -20.65 2.11 2.31
C CYS A 327 -20.44 2.81 3.66
N GLY A 328 -21.18 2.43 4.71
CA GLY A 328 -20.96 2.87 6.08
C GLY A 328 -20.97 4.39 6.22
N SER A 329 -19.80 4.97 6.50
CA SER A 329 -19.65 6.43 6.65
C SER A 329 -19.96 7.21 5.37
N GLY A 330 -19.89 6.57 4.20
CA GLY A 330 -20.05 7.23 2.89
C GLY A 330 -18.81 7.97 2.42
N VAL A 331 -17.70 7.96 3.16
CA VAL A 331 -16.47 8.71 2.82
C VAL A 331 -15.85 8.26 1.50
N LEU A 332 -15.78 6.95 1.24
CA LEU A 332 -15.27 6.43 -0.03
C LEU A 332 -16.11 6.94 -1.20
N THR A 333 -17.43 6.83 -1.07
CA THR A 333 -18.38 7.32 -2.06
C THR A 333 -18.25 8.84 -2.26
N ASP A 334 -18.14 9.64 -1.18
CA ASP A 334 -17.89 11.09 -1.25
C ASP A 334 -16.63 11.40 -2.05
N VAL A 335 -15.49 10.80 -1.68
CA VAL A 335 -14.20 11.04 -2.34
C VAL A 335 -14.30 10.70 -3.83
N LEU A 336 -14.78 9.50 -4.18
CA LEU A 336 -14.85 9.07 -5.58
C LEU A 336 -15.76 9.97 -6.43
N LEU A 337 -16.89 10.43 -5.89
CA LEU A 337 -17.79 11.37 -6.57
C LEU A 337 -17.13 12.74 -6.76
N GLN A 338 -16.40 13.24 -5.76
CA GLN A 338 -15.66 14.50 -5.88
C GLN A 338 -14.49 14.40 -6.87
N GLU A 339 -13.94 13.20 -7.05
CA GLU A 339 -12.97 12.87 -8.11
C GLU A 339 -13.61 12.65 -9.49
N GLY A 340 -14.92 12.89 -9.62
CA GLY A 340 -15.63 12.83 -10.88
C GLY A 340 -15.94 11.42 -11.38
N TRP A 341 -15.75 10.39 -10.55
CA TRP A 341 -16.16 9.02 -10.85
C TRP A 341 -17.64 8.84 -10.48
N PRO A 342 -18.54 8.55 -11.45
CA PRO A 342 -19.95 8.39 -11.15
C PRO A 342 -20.22 7.10 -10.37
N GLY A 343 -21.18 7.14 -9.46
CA GLY A 343 -21.56 5.97 -8.68
C GLY A 343 -22.49 6.30 -7.52
N TYR A 344 -22.74 5.32 -6.67
CA TYR A 344 -23.55 5.49 -5.47
C TYR A 344 -23.12 4.52 -4.36
N GLY A 345 -23.44 4.89 -3.12
CA GLY A 345 -23.23 4.07 -1.93
C GLY A 345 -24.54 3.58 -1.36
N ILE A 346 -24.55 2.34 -0.88
CA ILE A 346 -25.71 1.72 -0.23
C ILE A 346 -25.30 1.18 1.14
N ASP A 347 -26.05 1.52 2.18
CA ASP A 347 -25.91 0.95 3.51
C ASP A 347 -27.29 0.60 4.07
N ALA A 348 -27.38 -0.46 4.87
CA ALA A 348 -28.63 -0.85 5.51
C ALA A 348 -29.15 0.22 6.49
N ARG A 349 -28.31 1.19 6.89
CA ARG A 349 -28.69 2.33 7.73
C ARG A 349 -27.99 3.62 7.27
N SER A 350 -28.76 4.70 7.20
CA SER A 350 -28.20 6.03 7.07
C SER A 350 -27.33 6.36 8.28
N ARG A 351 -26.22 7.08 8.05
CA ARG A 351 -25.35 7.58 9.12
C ARG A 351 -25.54 9.07 9.27
N LYS A 352 -25.48 9.56 10.51
CA LYS A 352 -25.59 10.99 10.85
C LYS A 352 -24.67 11.86 9.97
N ILE A 353 -23.45 11.38 9.73
CA ILE A 353 -22.42 12.05 8.94
C ILE A 353 -22.83 12.31 7.49
N TRP A 354 -23.76 11.53 6.90
CA TRP A 354 -24.17 11.71 5.51
C TRP A 354 -24.74 13.11 5.27
N LYS A 355 -25.47 13.66 6.24
CA LYS A 355 -26.07 15.02 6.17
C LYS A 355 -25.03 16.14 6.12
N SER A 356 -23.76 15.83 6.36
CA SER A 356 -22.65 16.80 6.33
C SER A 356 -21.86 16.77 5.03
N PHE A 357 -22.18 15.87 4.09
CA PHE A 357 -21.62 15.91 2.74
C PHE A 357 -22.42 16.85 1.83
N ASP A 358 -21.86 17.15 0.66
CA ASP A 358 -22.51 17.98 -0.34
C ASP A 358 -23.80 17.33 -0.87
N ASP A 359 -24.77 18.14 -1.33
CA ASP A 359 -26.09 17.65 -1.74
C ASP A 359 -26.03 16.58 -2.85
N ASN A 360 -25.07 16.66 -3.77
CA ASN A 360 -24.88 15.66 -4.83
C ASN A 360 -24.46 14.30 -4.25
N VAL A 361 -23.61 14.30 -3.22
CA VAL A 361 -23.17 13.10 -2.51
C VAL A 361 -24.31 12.54 -1.67
N GLN A 362 -25.07 13.39 -0.96
CA GLN A 362 -26.25 12.95 -0.21
C GLN A 362 -27.28 12.24 -1.09
N ARG A 363 -27.52 12.73 -2.32
CA ARG A 363 -28.42 12.08 -3.30
C ARG A 363 -27.87 10.74 -3.82
N SER A 364 -26.57 10.52 -3.69
CA SER A 364 -25.88 9.31 -4.14
C SER A 364 -25.63 8.32 -2.99
N LEU A 365 -26.06 8.62 -1.77
CA LEU A 365 -26.01 7.73 -0.61
C LEU A 365 -27.42 7.29 -0.24
N THR A 366 -27.68 5.99 -0.31
CA THR A 366 -29.03 5.44 -0.10
C THR A 366 -29.07 4.51 1.10
N GLU A 367 -29.97 4.79 2.05
CA GLU A 367 -30.34 3.81 3.08
C GLU A 367 -31.17 2.71 2.41
N SER A 368 -30.57 1.54 2.21
CA SER A 368 -31.24 0.42 1.57
C SER A 368 -30.71 -0.93 2.02
N ILE A 369 -31.63 -1.87 2.25
CA ILE A 369 -31.30 -3.26 2.54
C ILE A 369 -31.12 -4.01 1.22
N LEU A 370 -29.92 -4.53 0.96
CA LEU A 370 -29.64 -5.33 -0.23
C LEU A 370 -30.20 -6.75 -0.04
N VAL A 371 -31.17 -7.11 -0.88
CA VAL A 371 -31.76 -8.45 -0.94
C VAL A 371 -31.54 -8.97 -2.36
N PRO A 372 -30.57 -9.88 -2.57
CA PRO A 372 -30.30 -10.42 -3.89
C PRO A 372 -31.54 -11.12 -4.46
N TYR A 373 -31.94 -10.76 -5.67
CA TYR A 373 -33.12 -11.32 -6.35
C TYR A 373 -33.08 -12.85 -6.55
N VAL A 374 -31.91 -13.46 -6.42
CA VAL A 374 -31.72 -14.92 -6.48
C VAL A 374 -32.18 -15.65 -5.22
N ILE A 375 -32.38 -14.92 -4.11
CA ILE A 375 -32.86 -15.43 -2.82
C ILE A 375 -34.39 -15.44 -2.76
N ASP A 376 -35.01 -14.35 -3.20
CA ASP A 376 -36.42 -14.07 -2.96
C ASP A 376 -37.26 -14.45 -4.19
N GLN A 377 -38.04 -15.53 -4.06
CA GLN A 377 -39.13 -15.91 -4.96
C GLN A 377 -40.48 -15.61 -4.30
N THR A 378 -40.65 -14.45 -3.67
CA THR A 378 -41.98 -14.06 -3.18
C THR A 378 -42.96 -14.10 -4.36
N PRO A 379 -44.02 -14.94 -4.28
CA PRO A 379 -45.01 -15.04 -5.33
C PRO A 379 -45.70 -13.69 -5.41
N THR A 380 -45.74 -13.12 -6.61
CA THR A 380 -46.66 -12.04 -6.94
C THR A 380 -48.06 -12.57 -6.67
N SER A 381 -48.64 -12.18 -5.52
CA SER A 381 -50.07 -12.20 -5.31
C SER A 381 -50.69 -11.55 -6.55
N SER A 382 -51.57 -12.29 -7.21
CA SER A 382 -52.41 -11.84 -8.32
C SER A 382 -52.91 -10.41 -8.11
N GLY A 383 -52.28 -9.44 -8.77
CA GLY A 383 -52.59 -8.01 -8.67
C GLY A 383 -51.45 -7.17 -9.24
N ASP A 384 -51.58 -6.80 -10.51
CA ASP A 384 -50.74 -5.86 -11.25
C ASP A 384 -49.24 -6.20 -11.37
N THR A 385 -48.98 -7.18 -12.22
CA THR A 385 -47.71 -7.34 -12.92
C THR A 385 -47.43 -6.12 -13.80
N LYS A 386 -46.86 -5.05 -13.22
CA LYS A 386 -46.07 -4.10 -14.02
C LYS A 386 -44.77 -4.78 -14.43
N SER A 387 -44.89 -5.46 -15.56
CA SER A 387 -43.87 -6.08 -16.39
C SER A 387 -42.58 -5.24 -16.44
N TYR A 388 -41.49 -5.83 -15.96
CA TYR A 388 -40.10 -5.36 -16.14
C TYR A 388 -39.52 -5.82 -17.49
N MET A 389 -40.29 -5.63 -18.55
CA MET A 389 -39.83 -5.74 -19.94
C MET A 389 -40.10 -4.43 -20.68
N SER A 390 -39.43 -3.37 -20.24
CA SER A 390 -39.07 -2.18 -21.03
C SER A 390 -38.02 -1.40 -20.24
N ASP A 391 -36.96 -0.96 -20.90
CA ASP A 391 -35.73 -0.44 -20.29
C ASP A 391 -35.89 0.59 -19.15
N GLN A 392 -35.09 0.37 -18.10
CA GLN A 392 -34.73 1.22 -16.95
C GLN A 392 -35.77 1.51 -15.86
N GLY A 393 -36.10 0.48 -15.07
CA GLY A 393 -36.60 0.64 -13.71
C GLY A 393 -35.46 0.74 -12.69
N SER A 394 -35.64 1.56 -11.65
CA SER A 394 -34.71 1.70 -10.52
C SER A 394 -34.41 0.33 -9.88
N PRO A 395 -33.15 0.01 -9.49
CA PRO A 395 -32.83 -1.22 -8.76
C PRO A 395 -33.36 -1.22 -7.32
N PHE A 396 -33.84 -0.05 -6.88
CA PHE A 396 -34.47 0.18 -5.58
C PHE A 396 -35.98 -0.02 -5.65
N TYR A 397 -36.53 -0.67 -4.63
CA TYR A 397 -37.96 -0.91 -4.50
C TYR A 397 -38.43 -0.78 -3.05
N THR A 398 -39.73 -0.53 -2.87
CA THR A 398 -40.38 -0.54 -1.55
C THR A 398 -41.37 -1.69 -1.48
N VAL A 399 -41.60 -2.21 -0.28
CA VAL A 399 -42.60 -3.24 -0.03
C VAL A 399 -43.76 -2.60 0.70
N SER A 400 -44.99 -2.81 0.22
CA SER A 400 -46.20 -2.29 0.85
C SER A 400 -46.25 -2.65 2.34
N GLY A 401 -46.41 -1.65 3.20
CA GLY A 401 -46.40 -1.81 4.66
C GLY A 401 -45.01 -1.87 5.30
N SER A 402 -43.93 -1.78 4.53
CA SER A 402 -42.57 -1.65 5.04
C SER A 402 -42.08 -0.20 4.93
N PRO A 403 -41.47 0.37 5.99
CA PRO A 403 -40.88 1.72 5.93
C PRO A 403 -39.52 1.73 5.23
N HIS A 404 -39.01 0.57 4.78
CA HIS A 404 -37.65 0.39 4.29
C HIS A 404 -37.59 0.39 2.77
N THR A 405 -36.51 0.95 2.23
CA THR A 405 -36.14 0.81 0.81
C THR A 405 -35.22 -0.39 0.64
N TYR A 406 -35.44 -1.18 -0.41
CA TYR A 406 -34.67 -2.40 -0.71
C TYR A 406 -33.93 -2.26 -2.02
N HIS A 407 -32.76 -2.90 -2.12
CA HIS A 407 -32.01 -3.01 -3.37
C HIS A 407 -32.02 -4.46 -3.83
N SER A 408 -32.46 -4.71 -5.07
CA SER A 408 -32.67 -6.07 -5.60
C SER A 408 -31.38 -6.87 -5.86
N GLY A 409 -30.22 -6.24 -5.71
CA GLY A 409 -28.92 -6.81 -6.10
C GLY A 409 -28.74 -6.92 -7.61
N ARG A 410 -29.63 -6.29 -8.40
CA ARG A 410 -29.43 -6.09 -9.84
C ARG A 410 -28.61 -4.82 -10.04
N PHE A 411 -27.55 -4.95 -10.82
CA PHE A 411 -26.69 -3.85 -11.24
C PHE A 411 -26.66 -3.82 -12.77
N ALA A 412 -26.39 -2.65 -13.36
CA ALA A 412 -26.15 -2.57 -14.80
C ALA A 412 -24.88 -3.36 -15.13
N ASP A 413 -24.87 -4.00 -16.31
CA ASP A 413 -23.73 -4.81 -16.72
C ASP A 413 -22.44 -3.97 -16.74
N GLY A 414 -21.37 -4.47 -16.11
CA GLY A 414 -20.09 -3.76 -16.01
C GLY A 414 -19.97 -2.72 -14.89
N THR A 415 -20.97 -2.55 -14.03
CA THR A 415 -20.88 -1.69 -12.84
C THR A 415 -19.74 -2.15 -11.93
N PHE A 416 -18.83 -1.27 -11.49
CA PHE A 416 -17.76 -1.69 -10.60
C PHE A 416 -18.25 -1.83 -9.16
N LEU A 417 -18.27 -3.05 -8.61
CA LEU A 417 -18.74 -3.28 -7.25
C LEU A 417 -17.61 -3.12 -6.22
N ILE A 418 -17.82 -2.27 -5.22
CA ILE A 418 -16.92 -2.08 -4.10
C ILE A 418 -17.57 -2.68 -2.86
N CYS A 419 -16.83 -3.50 -2.11
CA CYS A 419 -17.23 -3.95 -0.79
C CYS A 419 -16.08 -3.72 0.17
N ASN A 420 -15.96 -2.48 0.65
CA ASN A 420 -14.99 -2.12 1.68
C ASN A 420 -15.51 -2.54 3.05
N HIS A 421 -14.93 -3.59 3.64
CA HIS A 421 -15.31 -4.02 4.99
C HIS A 421 -16.81 -4.26 5.21
N GLY A 422 -17.52 -4.63 4.13
CA GLY A 422 -18.99 -4.75 4.10
C GLY A 422 -19.57 -5.98 4.80
N ASP A 423 -18.84 -6.57 5.76
CA ASP A 423 -19.27 -7.68 6.62
C ASP A 423 -20.05 -8.79 5.88
N GLU A 424 -21.37 -8.87 6.07
CA GLU A 424 -22.24 -9.88 5.46
C GLU A 424 -22.27 -9.82 3.93
N LEU A 425 -21.95 -8.68 3.31
CA LEU A 425 -21.90 -8.51 1.86
C LEU A 425 -20.57 -9.00 1.24
N THR A 426 -19.55 -9.28 2.05
CA THR A 426 -18.21 -9.70 1.59
C THR A 426 -18.29 -10.95 0.70
N ALA A 427 -19.00 -11.98 1.14
CA ALA A 427 -19.15 -13.23 0.39
C ALA A 427 -20.16 -13.12 -0.76
N TRP A 428 -21.13 -12.20 -0.66
CA TRP A 428 -22.10 -11.93 -1.71
C TRP A 428 -21.52 -11.18 -2.90
N THR A 429 -20.53 -10.32 -2.67
CA THR A 429 -20.00 -9.40 -3.70
C THR A 429 -19.50 -10.14 -4.95
N PRO A 430 -18.67 -11.21 -4.87
CA PRO A 430 -18.29 -11.97 -6.05
C PRO A 430 -19.49 -12.58 -6.80
N LEU A 431 -20.49 -13.07 -6.07
CA LEU A 431 -21.69 -13.68 -6.67
C LEU A 431 -22.54 -12.62 -7.40
N LEU A 432 -22.79 -11.48 -6.76
CA LEU A 432 -23.50 -10.34 -7.35
C LEU A 432 -22.76 -9.79 -8.57
N ALA A 433 -21.42 -9.76 -8.50
CA ALA A 433 -20.57 -9.35 -9.60
C ALA A 433 -20.72 -10.31 -10.80
N SER A 434 -20.72 -11.63 -10.57
CA SER A 434 -20.96 -12.62 -11.62
C SER A 434 -22.33 -12.42 -12.30
N LEU A 435 -23.38 -12.18 -11.51
CA LEU A 435 -24.74 -12.00 -12.02
C LEU A 435 -24.89 -10.77 -12.93
N SER A 436 -24.08 -9.74 -12.70
CA SER A 436 -24.08 -8.47 -13.45
C SER A 436 -22.87 -8.31 -14.37
N GLN A 437 -22.08 -9.36 -14.61
CA GLN A 437 -20.84 -9.26 -15.42
C GLN A 437 -19.92 -8.12 -14.97
N SER A 438 -19.92 -7.87 -13.68
CA SER A 438 -19.32 -6.70 -13.07
C SER A 438 -17.92 -7.06 -12.55
N PRO A 439 -16.95 -6.15 -12.71
CA PRO A 439 -15.73 -6.21 -11.93
C PRO A 439 -16.00 -5.79 -10.48
N PHE A 440 -15.11 -6.20 -9.57
CA PHE A 440 -15.26 -5.89 -8.16
C PHE A 440 -13.95 -5.79 -7.41
N ILE A 441 -14.02 -5.12 -6.26
CA ILE A 441 -13.03 -5.19 -5.17
C ILE A 441 -13.74 -5.51 -3.86
N VAL A 442 -13.18 -6.46 -3.11
CA VAL A 442 -13.63 -6.78 -1.75
C VAL A 442 -12.45 -6.63 -0.80
N VAL A 443 -12.66 -5.99 0.34
CA VAL A 443 -11.69 -5.91 1.45
C VAL A 443 -12.25 -6.64 2.67
N PRO A 444 -12.03 -7.96 2.83
CA PRO A 444 -12.63 -8.76 3.89
C PRO A 444 -12.11 -8.35 5.28
N CYS A 445 -13.00 -8.19 6.26
CA CYS A 445 -12.66 -7.94 7.68
C CYS A 445 -13.22 -9.01 8.62
N CYS A 446 -14.52 -9.29 8.52
CA CYS A 446 -15.25 -10.22 9.38
C CYS A 446 -15.71 -11.47 8.62
N SER A 447 -15.76 -12.60 9.32
CA SER A 447 -16.17 -13.87 8.72
C SER A 447 -17.67 -14.08 8.84
N PHE A 448 -18.41 -13.78 7.77
CA PHE A 448 -19.83 -14.08 7.60
C PHE A 448 -20.05 -15.00 6.40
N ASN A 449 -20.94 -15.97 6.55
CA ASN A 449 -21.35 -16.83 5.43
C ASN A 449 -22.47 -16.16 4.61
N LEU A 450 -22.86 -16.78 3.48
CA LEU A 450 -23.95 -16.26 2.62
C LEU A 450 -25.30 -16.13 3.34
N ALA A 451 -25.48 -16.81 4.46
CA ALA A 451 -26.68 -16.73 5.29
C ALA A 451 -26.63 -15.57 6.32
N GLY A 452 -25.59 -14.72 6.28
CA GLY A 452 -25.41 -13.58 7.18
C GLY A 452 -25.01 -13.97 8.61
N ARG A 453 -24.57 -15.22 8.83
CA ARG A 453 -24.15 -15.70 10.16
C ARG A 453 -22.63 -15.64 10.27
N ARG A 454 -22.14 -15.25 11.45
CA ARG A 454 -20.71 -15.40 11.77
C ARG A 454 -20.32 -16.86 11.68
N PHE A 455 -19.23 -17.12 10.96
CA PHE A 455 -18.73 -18.46 10.78
C PHE A 455 -17.20 -18.48 10.82
N ARG A 456 -16.65 -19.69 10.92
CA ARG A 456 -15.24 -19.92 10.70
C ARG A 456 -15.12 -20.73 9.42
N ALA A 457 -14.53 -20.14 8.38
CA ALA A 457 -14.29 -20.83 7.12
C ALA A 457 -13.60 -22.16 7.38
N GLN A 458 -14.29 -23.25 7.03
CA GLN A 458 -13.82 -24.61 7.27
C GLN A 458 -12.83 -25.01 6.18
N ARG A 459 -11.84 -25.82 6.53
CA ARG A 459 -10.81 -26.27 5.58
C ARG A 459 -11.40 -27.00 4.37
N SER A 460 -12.50 -27.72 4.54
CA SER A 460 -13.20 -28.46 3.48
C SER A 460 -13.70 -27.55 2.36
N LEU A 461 -14.15 -26.34 2.68
CA LEU A 461 -14.59 -25.33 1.71
C LEU A 461 -13.41 -24.55 1.09
N CYS A 462 -12.19 -24.74 1.61
CA CYS A 462 -10.97 -24.01 1.24
C CYS A 462 -9.94 -24.89 0.49
N GLN A 463 -10.31 -26.14 0.13
CA GLN A 463 -9.41 -27.09 -0.53
C GLN A 463 -9.44 -26.91 -2.05
N ILE A 464 -8.32 -26.46 -2.61
CA ILE A 464 -8.00 -26.69 -4.01
C ILE A 464 -7.52 -28.13 -4.10
N GLU A 465 -8.09 -28.94 -5.02
CA GLU A 465 -7.65 -30.32 -5.24
C GLU A 465 -6.14 -30.35 -5.53
N GLY A 466 -5.36 -31.02 -4.66
CA GLY A 466 -3.91 -31.22 -4.84
C GLY A 466 -3.00 -30.78 -3.69
N GLU A 467 -3.42 -29.86 -2.80
CA GLU A 467 -2.57 -29.39 -1.70
C GLU A 467 -2.72 -30.24 -0.41
N ARG A 468 -2.12 -31.44 -0.37
CA ARG A 468 -1.93 -32.20 0.88
C ARG A 468 -0.55 -31.93 1.48
N SER A 469 -0.30 -30.71 1.98
CA SER A 469 0.93 -30.41 2.74
C SER A 469 0.65 -30.18 4.23
N ARG A 470 1.60 -30.61 5.09
CA ARG A 470 1.61 -30.39 6.56
C ARG A 470 1.57 -28.89 6.96
N GLU A 471 1.91 -28.00 6.03
CA GLU A 471 1.88 -26.52 6.16
C GLU A 471 0.44 -25.97 6.34
N SER A 472 -0.55 -26.67 5.79
CA SER A 472 -1.96 -26.27 5.85
C SER A 472 -2.49 -26.11 7.29
N SER A 473 -1.85 -26.79 8.27
CA SER A 473 -2.22 -26.84 9.69
C SER A 473 -2.19 -25.48 10.42
N LYS A 474 -1.40 -24.50 9.94
CA LYS A 474 -1.10 -23.22 10.63
C LYS A 474 -1.76 -21.97 10.02
N ARG A 475 -2.78 -22.10 9.17
CA ARG A 475 -3.45 -20.94 8.55
C ARG A 475 -4.28 -20.17 9.59
N SER A 476 -4.14 -18.84 9.61
CA SER A 476 -4.91 -17.96 10.50
C SER A 476 -6.40 -17.95 10.10
N THR A 477 -7.28 -17.59 11.03
CA THR A 477 -8.72 -17.41 10.72
C THR A 477 -8.93 -16.40 9.58
N TYR A 478 -8.08 -15.38 9.48
CA TYR A 478 -8.13 -14.44 8.35
C TYR A 478 -7.82 -15.12 7.03
N GLN A 479 -6.75 -15.89 6.98
CA GLN A 479 -6.33 -16.56 5.76
C GLN A 479 -7.40 -17.55 5.27
N LEU A 480 -8.10 -18.21 6.20
CA LEU A 480 -9.23 -19.09 5.85
C LEU A 480 -10.39 -18.30 5.25
N LEU A 481 -10.70 -17.10 5.76
CA LEU A 481 -11.69 -16.22 5.14
C LEU A 481 -11.27 -15.80 3.73
N ILE A 482 -10.02 -15.38 3.55
CA ILE A 482 -9.50 -15.01 2.23
C ILE A 482 -9.62 -16.17 1.24
N ASN A 483 -9.17 -17.37 1.63
CA ASN A 483 -9.27 -18.56 0.80
C ASN A 483 -10.72 -18.93 0.45
N TYR A 484 -11.67 -18.73 1.37
CA TYR A 484 -13.08 -18.94 1.10
C TYR A 484 -13.58 -18.00 0.00
N ILE A 485 -13.25 -16.71 0.07
CA ILE A 485 -13.64 -15.74 -0.96
C ILE A 485 -12.95 -16.05 -2.30
N GLU A 486 -11.66 -16.44 -2.30
CA GLU A 486 -10.96 -16.86 -3.51
C GLU A 486 -11.63 -18.08 -4.16
N ASN A 487 -12.03 -19.07 -3.37
CA ASN A 487 -12.74 -20.24 -3.88
C ASN A 487 -14.09 -19.86 -4.48
N LEU A 488 -14.86 -18.99 -3.83
CA LEU A 488 -16.10 -18.46 -4.42
C LEU A 488 -15.84 -17.79 -5.77
N CYS A 489 -14.74 -17.04 -5.92
CA CYS A 489 -14.34 -16.44 -7.20
C CYS A 489 -14.05 -17.51 -8.26
N CYS A 490 -13.26 -18.53 -7.92
CA CYS A 490 -12.91 -19.61 -8.84
C CYS A 490 -14.15 -20.39 -9.31
N GLU A 491 -15.09 -20.67 -8.41
CA GLU A 491 -16.33 -21.39 -8.73
C GLU A 491 -17.19 -20.65 -9.75
N ILE A 492 -17.27 -19.32 -9.66
CA ILE A 492 -18.00 -18.47 -10.62
C ILE A 492 -17.18 -18.14 -11.88
N GLY A 493 -16.02 -18.77 -12.08
CA GLY A 493 -15.16 -18.58 -13.25
C GLY A 493 -14.34 -17.28 -13.25
N VAL A 494 -14.21 -16.62 -12.10
CA VAL A 494 -13.39 -15.41 -11.92
C VAL A 494 -12.03 -15.79 -11.37
N VAL A 495 -10.96 -15.32 -12.02
CA VAL A 495 -9.60 -15.45 -11.50
C VAL A 495 -9.32 -14.29 -10.52
N PRO A 496 -9.24 -14.53 -9.20
CA PRO A 496 -9.03 -13.47 -8.23
C PRO A 496 -7.59 -12.96 -8.28
N GLN A 497 -7.43 -11.64 -8.31
CA GLN A 497 -6.16 -10.96 -8.01
C GLN A 497 -6.16 -10.52 -6.54
N LYS A 498 -4.98 -10.45 -5.92
CA LYS A 498 -4.81 -10.05 -4.53
C LYS A 498 -3.85 -8.89 -4.43
N GLU A 499 -4.19 -7.89 -3.63
CA GLU A 499 -3.31 -6.75 -3.33
C GLU A 499 -3.32 -6.47 -1.83
N TRP A 500 -2.14 -6.32 -1.23
CA TRP A 500 -2.04 -5.82 0.14
C TRP A 500 -2.05 -4.29 0.11
N LEU A 501 -3.19 -3.68 0.41
CA LEU A 501 -3.38 -2.24 0.39
C LEU A 501 -2.49 -1.52 1.44
N ARG A 502 -2.02 -0.32 1.09
CA ARG A 502 -1.21 0.54 1.97
C ARG A 502 -2.07 1.43 2.87
N ILE A 503 -3.02 0.82 3.55
CA ILE A 503 -3.95 1.48 4.49
C ILE A 503 -3.58 1.17 5.94
N PRO A 504 -3.95 2.04 6.91
CA PRO A 504 -3.69 1.82 8.34
C PRO A 504 -4.63 0.76 8.97
N SER A 505 -4.78 -0.40 8.32
CA SER A 505 -5.65 -1.50 8.75
C SER A 505 -4.87 -2.81 8.93
N THR A 506 -5.28 -3.61 9.90
CA THR A 506 -4.78 -5.00 10.04
C THR A 506 -5.45 -5.96 9.05
N ARG A 507 -6.51 -5.50 8.36
CA ARG A 507 -7.31 -6.26 7.38
C ARG A 507 -7.19 -5.63 6.01
N ASN A 508 -5.96 -5.46 5.53
CA ASN A 508 -5.66 -4.68 4.34
C ASN A 508 -5.51 -5.49 3.05
N LEU A 509 -5.92 -6.76 3.02
CA LEU A 509 -5.89 -7.54 1.78
C LEU A 509 -7.16 -7.29 0.96
N ALA A 510 -6.99 -6.78 -0.26
CA ALA A 510 -8.04 -6.68 -1.25
C ALA A 510 -8.04 -7.88 -2.19
N ILE A 511 -9.24 -8.35 -2.56
CA ILE A 511 -9.47 -9.35 -3.60
C ILE A 511 -10.17 -8.64 -4.76
N ILE A 512 -9.61 -8.74 -5.96
CA ILE A 512 -10.07 -8.05 -7.17
C ILE A 512 -10.51 -9.09 -8.21
N GLY A 513 -11.71 -8.93 -8.76
CA GLY A 513 -12.17 -9.66 -9.93
C GLY A 513 -12.38 -8.70 -11.09
N ARG A 514 -11.68 -8.89 -12.22
CA ARG A 514 -11.75 -7.97 -13.38
C ARG A 514 -12.94 -8.22 -14.33
N GLY A 515 -13.88 -9.08 -14.00
CA GLY A 515 -15.07 -9.39 -14.84
C GLY A 515 -14.79 -10.15 -16.14
N ARG A 516 -13.54 -10.18 -16.65
CA ARG A 516 -13.12 -10.80 -17.93
C ARG A 516 -12.80 -12.30 -17.87
N GLY A 517 -13.26 -13.02 -16.83
CA GLY A 517 -13.04 -14.47 -16.70
C GLY A 517 -13.74 -15.26 -17.81
N GLN A 518 -13.52 -16.59 -17.87
CA GLN A 518 -14.34 -17.51 -18.68
C GLN A 518 -15.77 -17.54 -18.10
N ALA A 519 -16.52 -16.46 -18.29
CA ALA A 519 -17.87 -16.33 -17.79
C ALA A 519 -18.72 -17.39 -18.49
N LEU A 520 -19.53 -18.11 -17.71
CA LEU A 520 -20.59 -18.95 -18.25
C LEU A 520 -21.37 -18.15 -19.30
N ALA A 521 -21.54 -18.75 -20.48
CA ALA A 521 -21.91 -18.05 -21.71
C ALA A 521 -23.29 -17.35 -21.68
N ASN A 522 -24.16 -17.66 -20.71
CA ASN A 522 -25.46 -17.01 -20.57
C ASN A 522 -25.84 -16.74 -19.11
N ARG A 523 -26.72 -15.73 -18.93
CA ARG A 523 -27.21 -15.27 -17.61
C ARG A 523 -27.90 -16.37 -16.80
N ALA A 524 -28.68 -17.24 -17.45
CA ALA A 524 -29.42 -18.31 -16.78
C ALA A 524 -28.48 -19.33 -16.13
N SER A 525 -27.39 -19.68 -16.79
CA SER A 525 -26.35 -20.56 -16.24
C SER A 525 -25.65 -19.94 -15.03
N ARG A 526 -25.36 -18.63 -15.07
CA ARG A 526 -24.79 -17.90 -13.92
C ARG A 526 -25.76 -17.91 -12.73
N GLU A 527 -27.04 -17.62 -12.98
CA GLU A 527 -28.07 -17.66 -11.94
C GLU A 527 -28.25 -19.05 -11.34
N ALA A 528 -28.25 -20.11 -12.17
CA ALA A 528 -28.33 -21.48 -11.70
C ALA A 528 -27.13 -21.88 -10.83
N LEU A 529 -25.92 -21.51 -11.24
CA LEU A 529 -24.70 -21.75 -10.47
C LEU A 529 -24.74 -21.01 -9.12
N VAL A 530 -25.09 -19.73 -9.11
CA VAL A 530 -25.18 -18.95 -7.87
C VAL A 530 -26.22 -19.55 -6.92
N LYS A 531 -27.38 -19.98 -7.43
CA LYS A 531 -28.39 -20.69 -6.62
C LYS A 531 -27.87 -21.99 -6.04
N GLU A 532 -27.07 -22.74 -6.80
CA GLU A 532 -26.46 -23.98 -6.32
C GLU A 532 -25.43 -23.72 -5.21
N ILE A 533 -24.57 -22.71 -5.36
CA ILE A 533 -23.63 -22.27 -4.31
C ILE A 533 -24.39 -21.88 -3.04
N ILE A 534 -25.44 -21.06 -3.17
CA ILE A 534 -26.28 -20.65 -2.03
C ILE A 534 -26.87 -21.87 -1.32
N ARG A 535 -27.40 -22.85 -2.08
CA ARG A 535 -27.98 -24.08 -1.52
C ARG A 535 -26.93 -24.89 -0.77
N ARG A 536 -25.72 -25.03 -1.32
CA ARG A 536 -24.59 -25.73 -0.69
C ARG A 536 -24.16 -25.09 0.62
N GLU A 537 -24.15 -23.76 0.69
CA GLU A 537 -23.72 -22.98 1.87
C GLU A 537 -24.78 -22.93 3.00
N GLY A 538 -25.87 -23.70 2.88
CA GLY A 538 -26.91 -23.81 3.90
C GLY A 538 -28.15 -22.95 3.63
N GLY A 539 -28.33 -22.45 2.41
CA GLY A 539 -29.51 -21.72 1.98
C GLY A 539 -29.62 -20.30 2.53
N THR A 540 -30.82 -19.70 2.39
CA THR A 540 -31.08 -18.27 2.62
C THR A 540 -32.04 -17.97 3.77
N GLU A 541 -32.58 -18.99 4.44
CA GLU A 541 -33.55 -18.79 5.53
C GLU A 541 -33.02 -17.85 6.62
N SER A 542 -31.72 -17.96 6.90
CA SER A 542 -31.04 -17.09 7.89
C SER A 542 -30.79 -15.68 7.38
N TRP A 543 -30.64 -15.52 6.06
CA TRP A 543 -30.51 -14.21 5.43
C TRP A 543 -31.81 -13.43 5.59
N ASN A 544 -32.95 -14.08 5.38
CA ASN A 544 -34.27 -13.47 5.60
C ASN A 544 -34.46 -13.06 7.07
N ALA A 545 -34.02 -13.90 8.02
CA ALA A 545 -34.03 -13.56 9.44
C ALA A 545 -33.08 -12.40 9.79
N MET A 546 -31.91 -12.32 9.15
CA MET A 546 -30.98 -11.18 9.28
C MET A 546 -31.62 -9.89 8.74
N VAL A 547 -32.22 -9.95 7.55
CA VAL A 547 -32.96 -8.84 6.95
C VAL A 547 -34.10 -8.39 7.86
N ALA A 548 -34.87 -9.31 8.44
CA ALA A 548 -35.91 -8.97 9.42
C ALA A 548 -35.32 -8.24 10.65
N LYS A 549 -34.20 -8.72 11.21
CA LYS A 549 -33.51 -8.04 12.32
C LYS A 549 -33.00 -6.65 11.93
N LEU A 550 -32.57 -6.45 10.69
CA LEU A 550 -32.19 -5.12 10.21
C LEU A 550 -33.40 -4.18 10.18
N LYS A 551 -34.58 -4.68 9.77
CA LYS A 551 -35.83 -3.91 9.75
C LYS A 551 -36.34 -3.51 11.13
N GLU A 552 -36.13 -4.36 12.14
CA GLU A 552 -36.58 -4.14 13.53
C GLU A 552 -35.79 -3.04 14.25
N ARG A 553 -34.54 -2.78 13.83
CA ARG A 553 -33.76 -1.68 14.39
C ARG A 553 -34.29 -0.38 13.79
N GLN A 554 -34.87 0.49 14.62
CA GLN A 554 -35.50 1.72 14.14
C GLN A 554 -34.54 2.57 13.27
N PRO A 555 -35.05 3.23 12.22
CA PRO A 555 -34.28 4.19 11.45
C PRO A 555 -33.81 5.32 12.38
N SER A 556 -32.53 5.65 12.32
CA SER A 556 -31.89 6.59 13.25
C SER A 556 -32.39 8.02 13.05
N GLY A 557 -33.51 8.33 13.70
CA GLY A 557 -34.07 9.68 13.86
C GLY A 557 -34.43 10.03 15.31
N ALA A 558 -34.45 9.07 16.24
CA ALA A 558 -34.68 9.27 17.66
C ALA A 558 -33.79 8.32 18.47
N ASP A 559 -33.21 8.83 19.55
CA ASP A 559 -32.52 8.08 20.61
C ASP A 559 -31.16 7.45 20.28
N ASP A 560 -30.12 8.28 20.35
CA ASP A 560 -28.75 7.85 20.65
C ASP A 560 -28.27 8.48 21.98
N ASP A 561 -29.20 8.77 22.89
CA ASP A 561 -28.88 9.41 24.19
C ASP A 561 -28.88 8.44 25.39
N HIS A 562 -29.15 7.14 25.22
CA HIS A 562 -29.09 6.22 26.35
C HIS A 562 -28.41 4.88 26.09
N SER A 563 -27.47 4.60 27.00
CA SER A 563 -26.91 3.32 27.41
C SER A 563 -25.61 2.83 26.75
N ARG A 564 -24.47 3.18 27.37
CA ARG A 564 -23.48 2.18 27.84
C ARG A 564 -22.90 2.60 29.19
N ARG A 565 -23.70 2.42 30.24
CA ARG A 565 -23.21 2.04 31.57
C ARG A 565 -23.36 0.53 31.68
N SER A 566 -22.24 -0.19 31.54
CA SER A 566 -21.89 -1.38 32.32
C SER A 566 -20.45 -1.77 32.03
#